data_AF-A0A6M1Z8N6-F1
#
_entry.id   AF-A0A6M1Z8N6-F1
#
_cell.length_a   1.000
_cell.length_b   1.000
_cell.length_c   1.000
_cell.angle_alpha   90.00
_cell.angle_beta   90.00
_cell.angle_gamma   90.00
#
_symmetry.space_group_name_H-M   'P 1'
#
loop_
_entity.id
_entity.type
_entity.pdbx_description
1 polymer ?
#
loop_
_entity_poly.entity_id
_entity_poly.type
_entity_poly.pdbx_seq_one_letter_code
_entity_poly.pdbx_strand_id
1 'polypeptide(L)' 'MINIDLKGKKAFIVGIADDQGFGFEIAKTLFEAGAEIIIGTWTPLVNIFEMSWKNKKFDASRKLEDSNLFEYK' A
#
# COMPACT_ATOMS: atom_id res chain seq x y z
N MET A 1 -18.79 -11.04 4.23
CA MET A 1 -18.00 -10.16 3.35
C MET A 1 -18.10 -10.69 1.94
N ILE A 2 -18.16 -9.79 0.95
CA ILE A 2 -18.07 -10.17 -0.46
C ILE A 2 -16.63 -10.62 -0.72
N ASN A 3 -16.45 -11.78 -1.35
CA ASN A 3 -15.13 -12.27 -1.72
C ASN A 3 -14.67 -11.54 -2.99
N ILE A 4 -13.60 -10.74 -2.88
CA ILE A 4 -12.99 -10.01 -3.99
C ILE A 4 -11.64 -10.67 -4.27
N ASP A 5 -11.48 -11.26 -5.47
CA ASP A 5 -10.24 -11.88 -5.92
C ASP A 5 -9.61 -11.05 -7.05
N LEU A 6 -8.46 -10.44 -6.76
CA LEU A 6 -7.67 -9.63 -7.67
C LEU A 6 -6.33 -10.29 -8.04
N LYS A 7 -6.16 -11.58 -7.78
CA LYS A 7 -4.93 -12.30 -8.17
C LYS A 7 -4.64 -12.14 -9.66
N GLY A 8 -3.38 -11.82 -9.97
CA GLY A 8 -2.93 -11.57 -11.35
C GLY A 8 -3.32 -10.21 -11.92
N LYS A 9 -3.97 -9.33 -11.14
CA LYS A 9 -4.21 -7.93 -11.50
C LYS A 9 -3.10 -7.04 -10.94
N LYS A 10 -2.84 -5.92 -11.63
CA LYS A 10 -1.96 -4.86 -11.18
C LYS A 10 -2.76 -3.58 -10.96
N ALA A 11 -2.52 -2.89 -9.86
CA ALA A 11 -3.13 -1.60 -9.55
C ALA A 11 -2.04 -0.55 -9.40
N PHE A 12 -2.15 0.54 -10.16
CA PHE A 12 -1.33 1.74 -10.00
C PHE A 12 -2.15 2.80 -9.26
N ILE A 13 -1.80 3.08 -8.01
CA ILE A 13 -2.52 4.04 -7.15
C ILE A 13 -1.70 5.32 -7.04
N VAL A 14 -2.27 6.44 -7.51
CA VAL A 14 -1.63 7.76 -7.47
C VAL A 14 -2.20 8.57 -6.31
N GLY A 15 -1.32 9.27 -5.58
CA GLY A 15 -1.71 10.16 -4.48
C GLY A 15 -1.50 9.58 -3.08
N ILE A 16 -0.55 8.67 -2.91
CA ILE A 16 -0.15 8.15 -1.59
C ILE A 16 1.18 8.81 -1.17
N ALA A 17 1.21 9.41 0.01
CA ALA A 17 2.41 10.04 0.58
C ALA A 17 2.67 9.67 2.06
N ASP A 18 1.71 9.04 2.72
CA ASP A 18 1.78 8.56 4.11
C ASP A 18 0.83 7.37 4.29
N ASP A 19 0.76 6.85 5.52
CA ASP A 19 -0.07 5.71 5.92
C ASP A 19 -1.40 6.10 6.60
N GLN A 20 -1.77 7.38 6.58
CA GLN A 20 -2.98 7.89 7.24
C GLN A 20 -4.09 8.24 6.23
N GLY A 21 -3.75 8.42 4.95
CA GLY A 21 -4.69 8.75 3.89
C GLY A 21 -5.46 7.54 3.33
N PHE A 22 -6.61 7.81 2.71
CA PHE A 22 -7.43 6.78 2.04
C PHE A 22 -6.69 6.03 0.94
N GLY A 23 -5.78 6.69 0.22
CA GLY A 23 -5.01 6.04 -0.84
C GLY A 23 -4.19 4.86 -0.33
N PHE A 24 -3.63 4.97 0.88
CA PHE A 24 -2.89 3.89 1.52
C PHE A 24 -3.80 2.72 1.88
N GLU A 25 -4.95 2.99 2.51
CA GLU A 25 -5.88 1.93 2.90
C GLU A 25 -6.49 1.23 1.68
N ILE A 26 -6.82 1.98 0.62
CA ILE A 26 -7.26 1.39 -0.67
C ILE A 26 -6.17 0.46 -1.22
N ALA A 27 -4.92 0.91 -1.27
CA ALA A 27 -3.81 0.11 -1.77
C ALA A 27 -3.63 -1.18 -0.95
N LYS A 28 -3.73 -1.08 0.38
CA LYS A 28 -3.69 -2.22 1.30
C LYS A 28 -4.84 -3.20 1.07
N THR A 29 -6.08 -2.73 0.98
CA THR A 29 -7.24 -3.61 0.71
C THR A 29 -7.13 -4.31 -0.64
N LEU A 30 -6.64 -3.63 -1.67
CA LEU A 30 -6.40 -4.24 -2.99
C LEU A 30 -5.29 -5.29 -2.94
N PHE A 31 -4.25 -5.06 -2.14
CA PHE A 31 -3.20 -6.04 -1.88
C PHE A 31 -3.73 -7.28 -1.16
N GLU A 32 -4.57 -7.10 -0.12
CA GLU A 32 -5.23 -8.21 0.59
C GLU A 32 -6.12 -9.05 -0.34
N ALA A 33 -6.76 -8.41 -1.33
CA ALA A 33 -7.50 -9.09 -2.38
C ALA A 33 -6.60 -9.80 -3.42
N GLY A 34 -5.27 -9.68 -3.32
CA GLY A 34 -4.29 -10.38 -4.17
C GLY A 34 -3.75 -9.59 -5.36
N ALA A 35 -4.01 -8.28 -5.44
CA ALA A 35 -3.45 -7.44 -6.51
C ALA A 35 -1.96 -7.12 -6.27
N GLU A 36 -1.20 -6.98 -7.36
CA GLU A 36 0.12 -6.35 -7.31
C GLU A 36 -0.05 -4.83 -7.27
N ILE A 37 0.59 -4.17 -6.30
CA ILE A 37 0.43 -2.74 -6.07
C ILE A 37 1.65 -1.95 -6.54
N ILE A 38 1.40 -0.87 -7.28
CA ILE A 38 2.39 0.14 -7.65
C ILE A 38 1.90 1.48 -7.11
N ILE A 39 2.76 2.25 -6.46
CA ILE A 39 2.41 3.53 -5.84
C ILE A 39 3.01 4.70 -6.63
N GLY A 40 2.16 5.68 -6.95
CA GLY A 40 2.56 6.98 -7.46
C GLY A 40 2.50 8.04 -6.36
N THR A 41 3.66 8.42 -5.82
CA THR A 41 3.78 9.49 -4.82
C THR A 41 4.06 10.84 -5.48
N TRP A 42 3.55 11.92 -4.89
CA TRP A 42 3.87 13.28 -5.34
C TRP A 42 5.37 13.55 -5.22
N THR A 43 5.98 14.10 -6.27
CA THR A 43 7.44 14.25 -6.41
C THR A 43 8.13 14.89 -5.20
N PRO A 44 7.63 15.97 -4.57
CA PRO A 44 8.26 16.56 -3.38
C PRO A 44 8.26 15.67 -2.14
N LEU A 45 7.40 14.65 -2.07
CA LEU A 45 7.23 13.79 -0.90
C LEU A 45 7.83 12.39 -1.08
N VAL A 46 8.27 12.02 -2.29
CA VAL A 46 8.74 10.65 -2.59
C VAL A 46 9.88 10.21 -1.68
N ASN A 47 10.87 11.08 -1.45
CA ASN A 47 12.03 10.74 -0.61
C ASN A 47 11.63 10.50 0.87
N ILE A 48 10.67 11.26 1.38
CA ILE A 48 10.19 11.13 2.76
C ILE A 48 9.37 9.85 2.91
N PHE A 49 8.54 9.55 1.92
CA PHE A 49 7.73 8.34 1.87
C PHE A 49 8.63 7.08 1.84
N GLU A 50 9.59 7.02 0.92
CA GLU A 50 10.53 5.90 0.80
C GLU A 50 11.37 5.71 2.06
N MET A 51 11.86 6.81 2.65
CA MET A 51 12.63 6.75 3.90
C MET A 51 11.77 6.26 5.07
N SER A 52 10.53 6.73 5.18
CA SER A 52 9.59 6.27 6.21
C SER A 52 9.26 4.78 6.07
N TRP A 53 9.09 4.32 4.82
CA TRP A 53 8.89 2.91 4.51
C TRP A 53 10.11 2.06 4.92
N LYS A 54 11.30 2.45 4.47
CA LYS A 54 12.57 1.75 4.78
C LYS A 54 12.85 1.70 6.28
N ASN A 55 12.51 2.77 7.00
CA ASN A 55 12.70 2.87 8.45
C ASN A 55 11.56 2.22 9.25
N LYS A 56 10.67 1.46 8.61
CA LYS A 56 9.59 0.70 9.26
C LYS A 56 8.57 1.58 10.00
N LYS A 57 8.49 2.87 9.65
CA LYS A 57 7.54 3.80 10.29
C LYS A 57 6.09 3.39 10.03
N PHE A 58 5.83 2.75 8.89
CA PHE A 58 4.50 2.32 8.47
C PHE A 58 4.16 0.87 8.84
N ASP A 59 5.05 0.12 9.50
CA ASP A 59 4.87 -1.32 9.73
C ASP A 59 3.59 -1.64 10.51
N ALA A 60 3.17 -0.78 11.43
CA ALA A 60 1.90 -0.96 12.14
C ALA A 60 0.69 -0.91 11.19
N SER A 61 0.66 0.08 10.29
CA SER A 61 -0.42 0.30 9.32
C SER A 61 -0.40 -0.73 8.20
N ARG A 62 0.78 -1.25 7.85
CA ARG A 62 1.00 -2.28 6.82
C ARG A 62 0.52 -3.67 7.22
N LYS A 63 0.26 -3.94 8.50
CA LYS A 63 -0.19 -5.27 8.96
C LYS A 63 -1.52 -5.66 8.34
N LEU A 64 -1.55 -6.85 7.76
CA LEU A 64 -2.74 -7.49 7.23
C LEU A 64 -3.35 -8.44 8.27
N GLU A 65 -4.55 -8.96 8.00
CA GLU A 65 -5.21 -9.94 8.88
C GLU A 65 -4.40 -11.25 9.04
N ASP A 66 -3.67 -11.66 8.01
CA ASP A 66 -2.86 -12.89 7.98
C ASP A 66 -1.45 -12.71 8.59
N SER A 67 -1.21 -11.58 9.27
CA SER A 67 0.09 -11.18 9.84
C SER A 67 1.20 -10.87 8.84
N ASN A 68 0.93 -10.93 7.53
CA ASN A 68 1.87 -10.42 6.53
C ASN A 68 1.84 -8.88 6.50
N LEU A 69 2.81 -8.29 5.81
CA LEU A 69 2.87 -6.85 5.58
C LEU A 69 2.46 -6.52 4.15
N PHE A 70 1.67 -5.47 3.99
CA PHE A 70 1.46 -4.78 2.72
C PHE A 70 2.80 -4.35 2.12
N GLU A 71 3.03 -4.72 0.86
CA GLU A 71 4.18 -4.35 0.05
C GLU A 71 3.73 -3.73 -1.28
N TYR A 72 4.53 -2.80 -1.80
CA TYR A 72 4.37 -2.26 -3.16
C TYR A 72 5.61 -2.56 -4.00
N LYS A 73 5.45 -2.49 -5.33
CA LYS A 73 6.50 -2.71 -6.33
C LYS A 73 7.23 -1.43 -6.72
#